data_AF-A0A2V5VGM5-F1
#
_entry.id   AF-A0A2V5VGM5-F1
#
_cell.length_a   1.000
_cell.length_b   1.000
_cell.length_c   1.000
_cell.angle_alpha   90.00
_cell.angle_beta   90.00
_cell.angle_gamma   90.00
#
_symmetry.space_group_name_H-M   'P 1'
#
loop_
_entity.id
_entity.type
_entity.pdbx_description
1 polymer ?
#
loop_
_entity_poly.entity_id
_entity_poly.type
_entity_poly.pdbx_seq_one_letter_code
_entity_poly.pdbx_strand_id
1 'polypeptide(L)'
;MHYVNNTELSSLEETRCQFNGGPGAIKSAEGRIRPVCGLGIDVHQDFYVVVEQVDGSNPKPAQRFQKEAFLHWAAKLARSGVEVHAVYEACGFGFGLQRNLRALGIRCHVICPQKLDEQNRRVKTDGQLPDQGAL
;
A
#
# COMPACT_ATOMS: atom_id res chain seq x y z
N MET A 1 16.03 -26.87 39.21
CA MET A 1 16.19 -26.68 37.75
C MET A 1 15.02 -27.36 37.07
N HIS A 2 14.08 -26.60 36.51
CA HIS A 2 12.97 -27.16 35.74
C HIS A 2 13.02 -26.55 34.34
N TYR A 3 13.35 -27.39 33.36
CA TYR A 3 13.15 -27.12 31.94
C TYR A 3 11.65 -27.20 31.65
N VAL A 4 11.09 -26.18 31.01
CA VAL A 4 9.75 -26.24 30.43
C VAL A 4 9.86 -25.81 28.97
N ASN A 5 9.76 -26.80 28.09
CA ASN A 5 9.46 -26.60 26.68
C ASN A 5 8.00 -26.14 26.59
N ASN A 6 7.72 -25.03 25.91
CA ASN A 6 6.41 -24.77 25.33
C ASN A 6 6.59 -24.23 23.92
N THR A 7 6.64 -25.18 22.99
CA THR A 7 6.26 -24.99 21.60
C THR A 7 4.75 -24.81 21.58
N GLU A 8 4.28 -23.57 21.47
CA GLU A 8 2.88 -23.29 21.14
C GLU A 8 2.87 -22.51 19.82
N LEU A 9 2.55 -23.26 18.77
CA LEU A 9 2.15 -22.79 17.45
C LEU A 9 0.87 -21.96 17.62
N SER A 10 1.00 -20.63 17.69
CA SER A 10 -0.15 -19.72 17.72
C SER A 10 -0.43 -19.17 16.32
N SER A 11 -1.48 -19.75 15.73
CA SER A 11 -2.40 -19.26 14.69
C SER A 11 -1.92 -18.25 13.65
N LEU A 12 -1.88 -18.76 12.41
CA LEU A 12 -1.69 -18.09 11.12
C LEU A 12 -2.87 -17.16 10.71
N GLU A 13 -3.63 -16.61 11.66
CA GLU A 13 -4.88 -15.85 11.39
C GLU A 13 -4.79 -14.34 11.71
N GLU A 14 -3.64 -13.82 12.16
CA GLU A 14 -3.54 -12.42 12.60
C GLU A 14 -2.99 -11.43 11.56
N THR A 15 -2.53 -11.88 10.39
CA THR A 15 -1.95 -10.94 9.38
C THR A 15 -3.00 -10.31 8.46
N ARG A 16 -4.30 -10.51 8.71
CA ARG A 16 -5.35 -9.70 8.07
C ARG A 16 -5.53 -8.40 8.85
N CYS A 17 -4.46 -7.60 8.91
CA CYS A 17 -4.45 -6.30 9.57
C CYS A 17 -5.30 -5.30 8.79
N GLN A 18 -6.59 -5.24 9.14
CA GLN A 18 -7.34 -4.02 9.41
C GLN A 18 -6.93 -2.79 8.56
N PHE A 19 -7.35 -2.75 7.30
CA PHE A 19 -7.26 -1.53 6.47
C PHE A 19 -8.43 -0.55 6.71
N ASN A 20 -9.36 -0.89 7.61
CA ASN A 20 -10.55 -0.10 7.90
C ASN A 20 -10.65 0.16 9.40
N GLY A 21 -10.50 1.41 9.83
CA GLY A 21 -10.87 1.76 11.21
C GLY A 21 -10.19 2.99 11.80
N GLY A 22 -10.39 4.17 11.23
CA GLY A 22 -10.09 5.42 11.95
C GLY A 22 -10.60 6.64 11.18
N PRO A 23 -11.18 7.67 11.84
CA PRO A 23 -11.49 8.93 11.18
C PRO A 23 -10.18 9.46 10.59
N GLY A 24 -10.11 9.59 9.26
CA GLY A 24 -8.91 9.91 8.48
C GLY A 24 -8.36 11.33 8.68
N ALA A 25 -8.54 11.92 9.86
CA ALA A 25 -8.09 13.25 10.21
C ALA A 25 -6.80 13.15 11.05
N ILE A 26 -5.64 13.14 10.39
CA ILE A 26 -4.37 13.36 11.09
C ILE A 26 -4.30 14.87 11.42
N LYS A 27 -4.05 15.19 12.70
CA LYS A 27 -3.89 16.57 13.14
C LYS A 27 -2.52 17.07 12.70
N SER A 28 -2.49 18.15 11.91
CA SER A 28 -1.24 18.85 11.57
C SER A 28 -0.56 19.38 12.84
N ALA A 29 0.77 19.58 12.80
CA ALA A 29 1.53 20.13 13.93
C ALA A 29 0.99 21.50 14.42
N GLU A 30 0.29 22.22 13.55
CA GLU A 30 -0.33 23.52 13.81
C GLU A 30 -1.78 23.40 14.33
N GLY A 31 -2.24 22.21 14.71
CA GLY A 31 -3.58 21.97 15.24
C GLY A 31 -4.71 22.02 14.20
N ARG A 32 -4.39 22.27 12.93
CA ARG A 32 -5.37 22.24 11.83
C ARG A 32 -5.63 20.81 11.38
N ILE A 33 -6.90 20.43 11.32
CA ILE A 33 -7.34 19.17 10.73
C ILE A 33 -7.16 19.27 9.23
N ARG A 34 -6.36 18.38 8.65
CA ARG A 34 -6.18 18.26 7.21
C ARG A 34 -6.73 16.91 6.75
N PRO A 35 -7.39 16.86 5.57
CA PRO A 35 -7.72 15.59 4.96
C PRO A 35 -6.45 14.82 4.64
N VAL A 36 -6.48 13.49 4.83
CA VAL A 36 -5.36 12.59 4.59
C VAL A 36 -5.57 11.85 3.28
N CYS A 37 -4.57 11.89 2.42
CA CYS A 37 -4.57 11.18 1.14
C CYS A 37 -3.46 10.11 1.15
N GLY A 38 -3.87 8.84 1.05
CA GLY A 38 -2.99 7.69 0.89
C GLY A 38 -2.81 7.35 -0.60
N LEU A 39 -1.57 7.12 -1.01
CA LEU A 39 -1.19 6.70 -2.36
C LEU A 39 -0.52 5.33 -2.31
N GLY A 40 -1.13 4.32 -2.94
CA GLY A 40 -0.47 3.05 -3.25
C GLY A 40 0.13 3.10 -4.64
N ILE A 41 1.43 2.86 -4.78
CA ILE A 41 2.16 2.98 -6.05
C ILE A 41 2.81 1.66 -6.41
N ASP A 42 2.42 1.11 -7.56
CA ASP A 42 3.13 0.03 -8.25
C ASP A 42 4.11 0.64 -9.25
N VAL A 43 5.38 0.26 -9.12
CA VAL A 43 6.51 0.86 -9.81
C VAL A 43 6.93 -0.05 -10.97
N HIS A 44 6.56 0.33 -12.19
CA HIS A 44 7.05 -0.32 -13.41
C HIS A 44 8.23 0.45 -14.02
N GLN A 45 8.87 -0.18 -15.01
CA GLN A 45 10.01 0.39 -15.71
C GLN A 45 9.67 1.73 -16.37
N ASP A 46 8.50 1.85 -17.00
CA ASP A 46 8.17 3.02 -17.83
C ASP A 46 7.07 3.90 -17.22
N PHE A 47 6.29 3.36 -16.28
CA PHE A 47 5.14 4.05 -15.71
C PHE A 47 4.90 3.65 -14.25
N TYR A 48 4.04 4.41 -13.58
CA TYR A 48 3.52 4.08 -12.26
C TYR A 48 2.02 3.78 -12.37
N VAL A 49 1.56 2.77 -11.64
CA VAL A 49 0.13 2.57 -11.39
C VAL A 49 -0.15 3.04 -9.97
N VAL A 50 -1.08 3.97 -9.84
CA VAL A 50 -1.34 4.67 -8.58
C VAL A 50 -2.79 4.50 -8.18
N VAL A 51 -3.02 4.11 -6.94
CA VAL A 51 -4.32 4.09 -6.28
C VAL A 51 -4.34 5.20 -5.24
N GLU A 52 -5.39 6.02 -5.24
CA GLU A 52 -5.57 7.12 -4.30
C GLU A 52 -6.75 6.81 -3.37
N GLN A 53 -6.57 7.03 -2.07
CA GLN A 53 -7.62 6.94 -1.07
C GLN A 53 -7.61 8.20 -0.19
N VAL A 54 -8.75 8.86 -0.03
CA VAL A 54 -8.85 10.12 0.73
C VAL A 54 -9.75 9.91 1.95
N ASP A 55 -9.30 10.31 3.14
CA ASP A 55 -10.09 10.31 4.39
C ASP A 55 -10.82 8.99 4.72
N GLY A 56 -10.21 7.84 4.38
CA GLY A 56 -10.83 6.53 4.61
C GLY A 56 -12.01 6.21 3.69
N SER A 57 -12.25 7.01 2.65
CA SER A 57 -13.20 6.69 1.57
C SER A 57 -12.77 5.44 0.79
N ASN A 58 -13.63 4.95 -0.11
CA ASN A 58 -13.25 3.87 -1.01
C ASN A 58 -12.06 4.30 -1.89
N PRO A 59 -11.06 3.43 -2.11
CA PRO A 59 -9.98 3.70 -3.04
C PRO A 59 -10.52 4.02 -4.43
N LYS A 60 -9.96 5.07 -5.05
CA LYS A 60 -10.27 5.40 -6.44
C LYS A 60 -9.72 4.31 -7.37
N PRO A 61 -10.29 4.14 -8.58
CA PRO A 61 -9.74 3.24 -9.57
C PRO A 61 -8.25 3.52 -9.82
N ALA A 62 -7.48 2.44 -10.05
CA ALA A 62 -6.07 2.54 -10.36
C ALA A 62 -5.84 3.38 -11.62
N GLN A 63 -4.89 4.32 -11.56
CA GLN A 63 -4.55 5.23 -12.64
C GLN A 63 -3.10 5.04 -13.06
N ARG A 64 -2.87 4.98 -14.37
CA ARG A 64 -1.53 4.86 -14.94
C ARG A 64 -0.94 6.23 -15.26
N PHE A 65 0.29 6.47 -14.80
CA PHE A 65 1.01 7.72 -15.05
C PHE A 65 2.38 7.45 -15.66
N GLN A 66 2.77 8.26 -16.64
CA GLN A 66 4.18 8.43 -16.98
C GLN A 66 4.93 9.05 -15.79
N LYS A 67 6.21 8.75 -15.62
CA LYS A 67 6.95 9.10 -14.39
C LYS A 67 6.97 10.60 -14.11
N GLU A 68 7.20 11.42 -15.13
CA GLU A 68 7.27 12.88 -15.01
C GLU A 68 5.87 13.46 -14.77
N ALA A 69 4.86 12.93 -15.45
CA ALA A 69 3.47 13.33 -15.27
C ALA A 69 2.98 13.05 -13.85
N PHE A 70 3.38 11.90 -13.28
CA PHE A 70 3.11 11.57 -11.88
C PHE A 70 3.71 12.59 -10.93
N LEU A 71 4.99 12.95 -11.09
CA LEU A 71 5.63 13.91 -10.19
C LEU A 71 4.96 15.29 -10.25
N HIS A 72 4.56 15.76 -11.43
CA HIS A 72 3.79 16.99 -11.57
C HIS A 72 2.42 16.91 -10.89
N TRP A 73 1.73 15.78 -11.03
CA TRP A 73 0.45 15.54 -10.37
C TRP A 73 0.60 15.48 -8.84
N ALA A 74 1.57 14.73 -8.33
CA ALA A 74 1.87 14.61 -6.91
C ALA A 74 2.24 15.96 -6.29
N ALA A 75 2.98 16.80 -7.02
CA ALA A 75 3.31 18.16 -6.57
C ALA A 75 2.06 19.05 -6.44
N LYS A 76 1.07 18.91 -7.35
CA LYS A 76 -0.21 19.62 -7.23
C LYS A 76 -0.99 19.12 -6.03
N LEU A 77 -1.02 17.81 -5.81
CA LEU A 77 -1.70 17.19 -4.67
C LEU A 77 -1.09 17.66 -3.34
N ALA A 78 0.23 17.67 -3.19
CA ALA A 78 0.91 18.15 -1.98
C ALA A 78 0.60 19.62 -1.66
N ARG A 79 0.29 20.44 -2.69
CA ARG A 79 -0.07 21.85 -2.52
C ARG A 79 -1.57 22.09 -2.29
N SER A 80 -2.43 21.08 -2.41
CA SER A 80 -3.89 21.26 -2.27
C SER A 80 -4.35 21.37 -0.81
N GLY A 81 -3.44 21.23 0.16
CA GLY A 81 -3.73 21.35 1.58
C GLY A 81 -4.03 20.02 2.28
N VAL A 82 -4.05 18.90 1.54
CA VAL A 82 -4.10 17.53 2.07
C VAL A 82 -2.76 17.11 2.67
N GLU A 83 -2.77 16.22 3.66
CA GLU A 83 -1.57 15.51 4.08
C GLU A 83 -1.42 14.23 3.24
N VAL A 84 -0.32 14.11 2.48
CA VAL A 84 -0.12 12.99 1.55
C VAL A 84 0.86 11.97 2.13
N HIS A 85 0.45 10.72 2.15
CA HIS A 85 1.27 9.56 2.47
C HIS A 85 1.33 8.63 1.25
N ALA A 86 2.53 8.19 0.88
CA ALA A 86 2.74 7.29 -0.25
C ALA A 86 3.42 6.00 0.20
N VAL A 87 3.03 4.88 -0.39
CA VAL A 87 3.67 3.58 -0.21
C VAL A 87 4.02 2.98 -1.56
N TYR A 88 5.21 2.41 -1.67
CA TYR A 88 5.60 1.58 -2.82
C TYR A 88 6.58 0.49 -2.40
N GLU A 89 6.58 -0.60 -3.17
CA GLU A 89 7.51 -1.71 -2.98
C GLU A 89 8.89 -1.39 -3.56
N ALA A 90 9.94 -1.52 -2.75
CA ALA A 90 11.32 -1.50 -3.21
C ALA A 90 11.55 -2.68 -4.16
N CYS A 91 11.58 -2.37 -5.44
CA CYS A 91 12.00 -3.25 -6.53
C CYS A 91 13.40 -2.84 -7.01
N GLY A 92 13.92 -3.53 -8.03
CA GLY A 92 15.23 -3.25 -8.63
C GLY A 92 15.42 -1.82 -9.17
N PHE A 93 14.38 -0.98 -9.13
CA PHE A 93 14.41 0.44 -9.53
C PHE A 93 14.88 1.40 -8.41
N GLY A 94 15.12 0.89 -7.20
CA GLY A 94 15.76 1.63 -6.11
C GLY A 94 14.91 2.76 -5.50
N PHE A 95 15.57 3.72 -4.85
CA PHE A 95 14.92 4.72 -3.99
C PHE A 95 14.69 6.10 -4.65
N GLY A 96 14.81 6.20 -5.97
CA GLY A 96 14.67 7.48 -6.68
C GLY A 96 13.30 8.13 -6.48
N LEU A 97 12.24 7.33 -6.56
CA LEU A 97 10.87 7.79 -6.36
C LEU A 97 10.65 8.35 -4.95
N GLN A 98 11.19 7.67 -3.93
CA GLN A 98 11.09 8.12 -2.53
C GLN A 98 11.73 9.50 -2.33
N ARG A 99 12.92 9.71 -2.90
CA ARG A 99 13.62 11.00 -2.80
C ARG A 99 12.83 12.12 -3.47
N ASN A 100 12.29 11.86 -4.66
CA ASN A 100 11.48 12.84 -5.39
C ASN A 100 10.20 13.20 -4.63
N LEU A 101 9.48 12.22 -4.08
CA LEU A 101 8.26 12.47 -3.29
C LEU A 101 8.57 13.22 -1.99
N ARG A 102 9.66 12.85 -1.30
CA ARG A 102 10.09 13.55 -0.09
C ARG A 102 10.47 15.01 -0.36
N ALA A 103 11.09 15.30 -1.50
CA ALA A 103 11.40 16.67 -1.93
C ALA A 103 10.13 17.51 -2.17
N LEU A 104 8.99 16.87 -2.48
CA LEU A 104 7.69 17.52 -2.61
C LEU A 104 6.95 17.67 -1.26
N GLY A 105 7.56 17.24 -0.14
CA GLY A 105 6.94 17.24 1.18
C GLY A 105 5.99 16.06 1.44
N ILE A 106 5.99 15.05 0.56
CA ILE A 106 5.16 13.85 0.70
C ILE A 106 5.88 12.83 1.59
N ARG A 107 5.19 12.28 2.59
CA ARG A 107 5.73 11.18 3.41
C ARG A 107 5.68 9.90 2.59
N CYS A 108 6.83 9.26 2.38
CA CYS A 108 6.92 8.08 1.52
C CYS A 108 7.55 6.91 2.27
N HIS A 109 6.78 5.81 2.38
CA HIS A 109 7.17 4.55 2.99
C HIS A 109 7.56 3.56 1.89
N VAL A 110 8.78 3.05 1.97
CA VAL A 110 9.27 2.04 1.03
C VAL A 110 9.21 0.70 1.74
N ILE A 111 8.46 -0.25 1.18
CA ILE A 111 8.28 -1.58 1.77
C ILE A 111 9.10 -2.61 1.01
N CYS A 112 9.60 -3.63 1.70
CA CYS A 112 10.21 -4.79 1.08
C CYS A 112 9.12 -5.83 0.82
N PRO A 113 9.07 -6.49 -0.35
CA PRO A 113 8.18 -7.63 -0.51
C PRO A 113 8.49 -8.68 0.56
N GLN A 114 7.44 -9.17 1.20
CA GLN A 114 7.54 -10.34 2.05
C GLN A 114 6.87 -11.49 1.32
N LYS A 115 7.55 -12.64 1.28
CA LYS A 115 6.90 -13.87 0.81
C LYS A 115 5.85 -14.24 1.85
N LEU A 116 4.58 -14.07 1.48
CA LEU A 116 3.45 -14.44 2.32
C LEU A 116 3.25 -15.96 2.42
N ASP A 117 3.94 -16.73 1.57
CA ASP A 117 4.00 -18.19 1.61
C ASP A 117 5.46 -18.65 1.59
N GLU A 118 6.08 -18.68 2.78
CA GLU A 118 7.43 -19.23 2.96
C GLU A 118 7.49 -20.74 2.67
N GLN A 119 6.33 -21.41 2.60
CA GLN A 119 6.19 -22.86 2.57
C GLN A 119 5.81 -23.41 1.18
N ASN A 120 5.69 -22.57 0.14
CA ASN A 120 5.25 -22.95 -1.21
C ASN A 120 3.92 -23.75 -1.24
N ARG A 121 3.02 -23.52 -0.29
CA ARG A 121 1.67 -24.05 -0.35
C ARG A 121 0.85 -23.20 -1.31
N ARG A 122 1.05 -23.43 -2.62
CA ARG A 122 0.25 -22.94 -3.76
C ARG A 122 -1.14 -22.47 -3.31
N VAL A 123 -1.30 -21.17 -3.08
CA VAL A 123 -2.61 -20.60 -2.84
C VAL A 123 -3.33 -20.58 -4.18
N LYS A 124 -4.37 -21.40 -4.31
CA LYS A 124 -5.12 -21.60 -5.55
C LYS A 124 -5.79 -20.29 -5.99
N THR A 125 -5.41 -19.81 -7.18
CA THR A 125 -6.10 -18.79 -7.98
C THR A 125 -7.51 -19.28 -8.34
N ASP A 126 -8.48 -18.35 -8.32
CA ASP A 126 -9.90 -18.46 -8.65
C ASP A 126 -10.41 -19.81 -9.12
N GLY A 127 -11.34 -20.38 -8.35
CA GLY A 127 -12.11 -21.55 -8.77
C GLY A 127 -12.95 -21.22 -9.99
N GLN A 128 -12.46 -21.57 -11.17
CA GLN A 128 -13.27 -21.79 -12.34
C GLN A 128 -14.37 -22.80 -11.96
N LEU A 129 -15.62 -22.37 -11.98
CA LEU A 129 -16.79 -23.24 -11.80
C LEU A 129 -16.67 -24.42 -12.77
N PRO A 130 -16.73 -25.68 -12.31
CA PRO A 130 -16.89 -26.79 -13.23
C PRO A 130 -18.32 -26.78 -13.76
N ASP A 131 -18.45 -26.41 -15.03
CA ASP A 131 -19.55 -26.82 -15.89
C ASP A 131 -19.51 -28.35 -16.00
N GLN A 132 -20.58 -29.03 -15.59
CA GLN A 132 -20.81 -30.44 -15.93
C GLN A 132 -22.30 -30.64 -16.24
N GLY A 133 -22.63 -30.48 -17.51
CA GLY A 133 -23.74 -31.20 -18.16
C GLY A 133 -23.26 -32.56 -18.72
N ALA A 134 -24.24 -33.44 -18.98
CA ALA A 134 -24.16 -34.79 -19.56
C ALA A 134 -23.59 -35.87 -18.63
N LEU A 135 -24.30 -36.96 -18.28
CA LEU A 135 -25.33 -37.75 -18.98
C LEU A 135 -26.48 -38.16 -18.06
#